data_AF-A0A1Y1LVQ1-F1
#
_entry.id   AF-A0A1Y1LVQ1-F1
#
_cell.length_a   1.000
_cell.length_b   1.000
_cell.length_c   1.000
_cell.angle_alpha   90.00
_cell.angle_beta   90.00
_cell.angle_gamma   90.00
#
_symmetry.space_group_name_H-M   'P 1'
#
loop_
_entity.id
_entity.type
_entity.pdbx_description
1 polymer ?
#
loop_
_entity_poly.entity_id
_entity_poly.type
_entity_poly.pdbx_seq_one_letter_code
_entity_poly.pdbx_strand_id
1 'polypeptide(L)'
;MVESISASTMRQYETTYRQWWNFCSERSLSPYQAPSIIEFLQRVFEGNNLQYGSMNSHRSALALINLQPLSNDARLSRFMKGISRLRSSKPRYNSTWDPNVVLEYIQKLGPNSTLSLKDLSAKLVTLLALATGHRLQTIQLIKLTNIHTSPQGIQIPITDPIKTSGTNRSQPCLQIPRFAENPLLCVATTLIDYIEATKPLRTPNQDYLFITFKKPYKTATKQSISRWIKNTLLTAGLDTNGFKPHSFRHASTSAAYRHGLSLSNTLSSPGS
;
A
#
# COMPACT_ATOMS: atom_id res chain seq x y z
N MET A 1 -15.86 5.20 -19.65
CA MET A 1 -14.79 6.14 -19.25
C MET A 1 -14.75 6.40 -17.73
N VAL A 2 -15.90 6.55 -17.06
CA VAL A 2 -15.90 6.76 -15.59
C VAL A 2 -15.45 5.51 -14.81
N GLU A 3 -15.95 4.33 -15.19
CA GLU A 3 -15.54 3.05 -14.57
C GLU A 3 -14.13 2.58 -14.95
N SER A 4 -13.48 3.22 -15.94
CA SER A 4 -12.09 2.89 -16.29
C SER A 4 -11.06 3.52 -15.34
N ILE A 5 -11.50 4.31 -14.35
CA ILE A 5 -10.66 4.88 -13.30
C ILE A 5 -11.17 4.48 -11.91
N SER A 6 -10.25 4.21 -10.99
CA SER A 6 -10.65 3.90 -9.62
C SER A 6 -11.28 5.10 -8.94
N ALA A 7 -12.23 4.87 -8.02
CA ALA A 7 -12.81 5.94 -7.20
C ALA A 7 -11.75 6.77 -6.46
N SER A 8 -10.62 6.15 -6.08
CA SER A 8 -9.50 6.86 -5.45
C SER A 8 -8.80 7.84 -6.40
N THR A 9 -8.63 7.45 -7.67
CA THR A 9 -8.07 8.31 -8.72
C THR A 9 -9.03 9.45 -9.06
N MET A 10 -10.33 9.16 -9.14
CA MET A 10 -11.34 10.18 -9.42
C MET A 10 -11.38 11.26 -8.31
N ARG A 11 -11.33 10.86 -7.04
CA ARG A 11 -11.22 11.80 -5.91
C ARG A 11 -9.96 12.65 -5.99
N GLN A 12 -8.83 12.08 -6.42
CA GLN A 12 -7.59 12.84 -6.63
C GLN A 12 -7.73 13.85 -7.78
N TYR A 13 -8.47 13.50 -8.83
CA TYR A 13 -8.68 14.36 -9.99
C TYR A 13 -9.68 15.49 -9.73
N GLU A 14 -10.62 15.31 -8.81
CA GLU A 14 -11.62 16.33 -8.44
C GLU A 14 -10.99 17.68 -8.09
N THR A 15 -9.88 17.68 -7.34
CA THR A 15 -9.13 18.90 -7.02
C THR A 15 -8.60 19.61 -8.28
N THR A 16 -8.19 18.84 -9.29
CA THR A 16 -7.75 19.39 -10.58
C THR A 16 -8.94 19.97 -11.33
N TYR A 17 -10.04 19.23 -11.42
CA TYR A 17 -11.22 19.66 -12.18
C TYR A 17 -11.83 20.93 -11.62
N ARG A 18 -11.87 21.07 -10.28
CA ARG A 18 -12.34 22.31 -9.64
C ARG A 18 -11.47 23.51 -9.99
N GLN A 19 -10.15 23.37 -9.90
CA GLN A 19 -9.22 24.46 -10.26
C GLN A 19 -9.27 24.78 -11.75
N TRP A 20 -9.37 23.76 -12.59
CA TRP A 20 -9.46 23.91 -14.03
C TRP A 20 -10.75 24.62 -14.46
N TRP A 21 -11.88 24.23 -13.86
CA TRP A 21 -13.16 24.87 -14.11
C TRP A 21 -13.11 26.37 -13.81
N ASN A 22 -12.56 26.74 -12.64
CA ASN A 22 -12.41 28.15 -12.27
C ASN A 22 -11.50 28.90 -13.25
N PHE A 23 -10.35 28.31 -13.63
CA PHE A 23 -9.44 28.89 -14.61
C PHE A 23 -10.11 29.14 -15.97
N CYS A 24 -10.91 28.18 -16.45
CA CYS A 24 -11.66 28.29 -17.68
C CYS A 24 -12.76 29.36 -17.58
N SER A 25 -13.50 29.39 -16.47
CA SER A 25 -14.56 30.37 -16.23
C SER A 25 -14.03 31.80 -16.21
N GLU A 26 -12.89 32.05 -15.55
CA GLU A 26 -12.24 33.36 -15.50
C GLU A 26 -11.82 33.88 -16.89
N ARG A 27 -11.54 32.97 -17.83
CA ARG A 27 -11.02 33.28 -19.18
C ARG A 27 -12.04 33.06 -20.29
N SER A 28 -13.29 32.74 -19.94
CA SER A 28 -14.34 32.38 -20.91
C SER A 28 -13.92 31.26 -21.89
N LEU A 29 -13.14 30.29 -21.40
CA LEU A 29 -12.65 29.16 -22.19
C LEU A 29 -13.55 27.93 -22.03
N SER A 30 -13.65 27.11 -23.09
CA SER A 30 -14.25 25.78 -22.99
C SER A 30 -13.33 24.82 -22.21
N PRO A 31 -13.82 24.15 -21.14
CA PRO A 31 -13.03 23.19 -20.37
C PRO A 31 -12.54 21.96 -21.15
N TYR A 32 -13.09 21.70 -22.34
CA TYR A 32 -12.89 20.47 -23.12
C TYR A 32 -11.99 20.64 -24.35
N GLN A 33 -11.64 21.88 -24.71
CA GLN A 33 -10.95 22.20 -25.98
C GLN A 33 -9.68 23.04 -25.77
N ALA A 34 -9.08 23.02 -24.58
CA ALA A 34 -8.25 24.15 -24.17
C ALA A 34 -6.81 24.12 -24.75
N PRO A 35 -6.41 25.18 -25.48
CA PRO A 35 -5.01 25.41 -25.85
C PRO A 35 -4.15 25.87 -24.65
N SER A 36 -4.77 26.31 -23.55
CA SER A 36 -4.11 26.94 -22.39
C SER A 36 -3.75 25.98 -21.24
N ILE A 37 -3.62 24.69 -21.50
CA ILE A 37 -3.29 23.69 -20.46
C ILE A 37 -1.94 23.98 -19.80
N ILE A 38 -0.94 24.40 -20.57
CA ILE A 38 0.37 24.77 -20.03
C ILE A 38 0.26 25.99 -19.12
N GLU A 39 -0.54 26.99 -19.50
CA GLU A 39 -0.76 28.20 -18.69
C GLU A 39 -1.42 27.86 -17.35
N PHE A 40 -2.42 26.98 -17.37
CA PHE A 40 -3.03 26.49 -16.14
C PHE A 40 -2.04 25.71 -15.28
N LEU A 41 -1.28 24.77 -15.86
CA LEU A 41 -0.28 24.01 -15.11
C LEU A 41 0.82 24.92 -14.56
N GLN A 42 1.19 25.99 -15.26
CA GLN A 42 2.09 27.02 -14.76
C GLN A 42 1.50 27.74 -13.55
N ARG A 43 0.25 28.21 -13.62
CA ARG A 43 -0.45 28.83 -12.46
C ARG A 43 -0.50 27.91 -11.26
N VAL A 44 -0.81 26.63 -11.48
CA VAL A 44 -0.83 25.60 -10.42
C VAL A 44 0.57 25.41 -9.83
N PHE A 45 1.61 25.40 -10.66
CA PHE A 45 3.00 25.22 -10.23
C PHE A 45 3.57 26.43 -9.46
N GLU A 46 3.19 27.65 -9.85
CA GLU A 46 3.62 28.90 -9.20
C GLU A 46 2.86 29.14 -7.89
N GLY A 47 1.55 28.90 -7.88
CA GLY A 47 0.71 29.07 -6.69
C GLY A 47 0.91 27.99 -5.62
N ASN A 48 1.64 26.91 -5.94
CA ASN A 48 1.80 25.78 -5.02
C ASN A 48 3.20 25.16 -5.09
N ASN A 49 3.74 24.72 -3.94
CA ASN A 49 5.01 23.99 -3.90
C ASN A 49 4.84 22.49 -4.24
N LEU A 50 4.25 22.18 -5.40
CA LEU A 50 3.97 20.82 -5.86
C LEU A 50 5.19 20.11 -6.46
N GLN A 51 5.36 18.84 -6.10
CA GLN A 51 6.37 17.96 -6.70
C GLN A 51 5.92 17.46 -8.08
N TYR A 52 6.84 16.92 -8.88
CA TYR A 52 6.54 16.37 -10.21
C TYR A 52 5.36 15.40 -10.22
N GLY A 53 5.26 14.50 -9.24
CA GLY A 53 4.17 13.53 -9.16
C GLY A 53 2.78 14.16 -9.06
N SER A 54 2.65 15.25 -8.30
CA SER A 54 1.40 16.00 -8.18
C SER A 54 1.06 16.74 -9.47
N MET A 55 2.06 17.38 -10.09
CA MET A 55 1.89 18.02 -11.41
C MET A 55 1.48 17.02 -12.48
N ASN A 56 2.06 15.82 -12.46
CA ASN A 56 1.71 14.77 -13.40
C ASN A 56 0.29 14.26 -13.17
N SER A 57 -0.21 14.26 -11.92
CA SER A 57 -1.61 13.96 -11.63
C SER A 57 -2.56 15.00 -12.24
N HIS A 58 -2.23 16.30 -12.16
CA HIS A 58 -3.02 17.35 -12.81
C HIS A 58 -3.06 17.16 -14.33
N ARG A 59 -1.90 16.90 -14.94
CA ARG A 59 -1.80 16.58 -16.37
C ARG A 59 -2.67 15.38 -16.76
N SER A 60 -2.61 14.29 -15.99
CA SER A 60 -3.38 13.08 -16.28
C SER A 60 -4.89 13.27 -16.10
N ALA A 61 -5.32 14.11 -15.15
CA ALA A 61 -6.72 14.49 -15.01
C ALA A 61 -7.22 15.25 -16.26
N LEU A 62 -6.48 16.27 -16.69
CA LEU A 62 -6.84 17.05 -17.87
C LEU A 62 -6.84 16.20 -19.15
N ALA A 63 -5.89 15.27 -19.29
CA ALA A 63 -5.83 14.36 -20.43
C ALA A 63 -7.06 13.44 -20.53
N LEU A 64 -7.76 13.19 -19.43
CA LEU A 64 -8.96 12.35 -19.43
C LEU A 64 -10.20 13.07 -19.99
N ILE A 65 -10.29 14.39 -19.79
CA ILE A 65 -11.47 15.19 -20.18
C ILE A 65 -11.26 15.97 -21.47
N ASN A 66 -10.01 16.11 -21.92
CA ASN A 66 -9.71 16.88 -23.13
C ASN A 66 -10.11 16.10 -24.39
N LEU A 67 -10.74 16.78 -25.34
CA LEU A 67 -11.18 16.15 -26.60
C LEU A 67 -10.00 15.83 -27.55
N GLN A 68 -8.85 16.48 -27.35
CA GLN A 68 -7.64 16.26 -28.13
C GLN A 68 -6.58 15.48 -27.34
N PRO A 69 -5.88 14.50 -27.95
CA PRO A 69 -4.83 13.75 -27.26
C PRO A 69 -3.67 14.63 -26.79
N LEU A 70 -3.55 14.82 -25.48
CA LEU A 70 -2.44 15.59 -24.87
C LEU A 70 -1.11 14.84 -24.86
N SER A 71 -1.11 13.55 -25.20
CA SER A 71 0.09 12.71 -25.28
C SER A 71 1.08 13.18 -26.36
N ASN A 72 0.59 13.84 -27.41
CA ASN A 72 1.40 14.24 -28.56
C ASN A 72 1.91 15.69 -28.48
N ASP A 73 1.59 16.45 -27.43
CA ASP A 73 2.06 17.81 -27.28
C ASP A 73 3.52 17.86 -26.75
N ALA A 74 4.45 18.20 -27.64
CA ALA A 74 5.87 18.34 -27.33
C ALA A 74 6.15 19.46 -26.31
N ARG A 75 5.37 20.56 -26.32
CA ARG A 75 5.53 21.67 -25.37
C ARG A 75 5.12 21.23 -23.98
N LEU A 76 4.00 20.52 -23.84
CA LEU A 76 3.56 19.95 -22.57
C LEU A 76 4.58 18.93 -22.03
N SER A 77 5.15 18.11 -22.90
CA SER A 77 6.20 17.15 -22.52
C SER A 77 7.48 17.85 -22.05
N ARG A 78 7.93 18.91 -22.74
CA ARG A 78 9.07 19.73 -22.31
C ARG A 78 8.80 20.46 -20.99
N PHE A 79 7.59 20.98 -20.81
CA PHE A 79 7.15 21.62 -19.57
C PHE A 79 7.25 20.68 -18.37
N MET A 80 6.68 19.47 -18.48
CA MET A 80 6.77 18.44 -17.44
C MET A 80 8.22 18.02 -17.17
N LYS A 81 9.06 17.94 -18.20
CA LYS A 81 10.50 17.67 -18.06
C LYS A 81 11.22 18.79 -17.28
N GLY A 82 10.83 20.05 -17.52
CA GLY A 82 11.29 21.21 -16.75
C GLY A 82 10.97 21.06 -15.26
N ILE A 83 9.71 20.75 -14.93
CA ILE A 83 9.29 20.50 -13.54
C ILE A 83 10.10 19.35 -12.92
N SER A 84 10.31 18.26 -13.64
CA SER A 84 11.09 17.11 -13.14
C SER A 84 12.53 17.49 -12.78
N ARG A 85 13.16 18.37 -13.55
CA ARG A 85 14.51 18.87 -13.29
C ARG A 85 14.55 19.84 -12.12
N LEU A 86 13.59 20.77 -12.04
CA LEU A 86 13.50 21.75 -10.96
C LEU A 86 13.13 21.10 -9.61
N ARG A 87 12.27 20.07 -9.65
CA ARG A 87 11.69 19.41 -8.47
C ARG A 87 11.79 17.88 -8.63
N SER A 88 13.01 17.39 -8.80
CA SER A 88 13.26 15.95 -8.87
C SER A 88 12.84 15.28 -7.56
N SER A 89 12.01 14.24 -7.65
CA SER A 89 11.66 13.40 -6.51
C SER A 89 12.91 12.69 -6.00
N LYS A 90 13.54 13.20 -4.94
CA LYS A 90 14.54 12.44 -4.19
C LYS A 90 13.83 11.33 -3.42
N PRO A 91 14.36 10.09 -3.41
CA PRO A 91 13.82 9.05 -2.54
C PRO A 91 13.84 9.58 -1.11
N ARG A 92 12.70 9.46 -0.42
CA ARG A 92 12.54 10.01 0.94
C ARG A 92 13.46 9.33 1.96
N TYR A 93 14.01 8.17 1.62
CA TYR A 93 14.86 7.35 2.49
C TYR A 93 16.20 7.10 1.83
N ASN A 94 17.28 7.47 2.50
CA ASN A 94 18.66 7.14 2.11
C ASN A 94 19.09 5.76 2.61
N SER A 95 18.34 5.16 3.54
CA SER A 95 18.59 3.83 4.12
C SER A 95 17.28 3.14 4.51
N THR A 96 17.29 1.81 4.52
CA THR A 96 16.22 0.95 5.05
C THR A 96 16.54 0.60 6.51
N TRP A 97 15.53 0.55 7.37
CA TRP A 97 15.69 0.10 8.77
C TRP A 97 15.93 -1.42 8.83
N ASP A 98 16.49 -1.90 9.95
CA ASP A 98 16.81 -3.31 10.17
C ASP A 98 15.59 -4.10 10.69
N PRO A 99 15.08 -5.10 9.94
CA PRO A 99 13.98 -5.97 10.39
C PRO A 99 14.25 -6.70 11.71
N ASN A 100 15.51 -6.99 12.04
CA ASN A 100 15.85 -7.79 13.23
C ASN A 100 15.39 -7.12 14.53
N VAL A 101 15.48 -5.79 14.63
CA VAL A 101 15.00 -5.02 15.80
C VAL A 101 13.53 -5.34 16.11
N VAL A 102 12.71 -5.47 15.07
CA VAL A 102 11.28 -5.77 15.21
C VAL A 102 11.05 -7.25 15.50
N LEU A 103 11.82 -8.14 14.88
CA LEU A 103 11.74 -9.58 15.13
C LEU A 103 12.11 -9.92 16.58
N GLU A 104 13.16 -9.30 17.12
CA GLU A 104 13.56 -9.44 18.53
C GLU A 104 12.47 -8.94 19.48
N TYR A 105 11.86 -7.79 19.18
CA TYR A 105 10.71 -7.30 19.95
C TYR A 105 9.55 -8.30 19.92
N ILE A 106 9.22 -8.85 18.74
CA ILE A 106 8.13 -9.82 18.60
C ILE A 106 8.43 -11.12 19.38
N GLN A 107 9.69 -11.57 19.41
CA GLN A 107 10.10 -12.72 20.23
C GLN A 107 9.90 -12.44 21.72
N LYS A 108 10.25 -11.23 22.18
CA LYS A 108 10.08 -10.80 23.59
C LYS A 108 8.60 -10.74 24.03
N LEU A 109 7.65 -10.62 23.11
CA LEU A 109 6.22 -10.71 23.43
C LEU A 109 5.82 -12.10 23.94
N GLY A 110 6.58 -13.14 23.59
CA GLY A 110 6.32 -14.51 24.04
C GLY A 110 5.28 -15.28 23.21
N PRO A 111 4.73 -16.37 23.79
CA PRO A 111 3.79 -17.27 23.13
C PRO A 111 2.47 -16.59 22.76
N ASN A 112 1.82 -17.01 21.67
CA ASN A 112 0.58 -16.39 21.20
C ASN A 112 -0.58 -16.53 22.19
N SER A 113 -0.62 -17.62 22.96
CA SER A 113 -1.65 -17.91 23.95
C SER A 113 -1.67 -16.93 25.13
N THR A 114 -0.55 -16.25 25.41
CA THR A 114 -0.46 -15.27 26.50
C THR A 114 -0.74 -13.84 26.03
N LEU A 115 -0.88 -13.61 24.72
CA LEU A 115 -1.05 -12.28 24.16
C LEU A 115 -2.50 -11.81 24.27
N SER A 116 -2.66 -10.51 24.55
CA SER A 116 -3.95 -9.85 24.34
C SER A 116 -4.33 -9.90 22.86
N LEU A 117 -5.62 -9.85 22.54
CA LEU A 117 -6.07 -9.80 21.14
C LEU A 117 -5.42 -8.64 20.36
N LYS A 118 -5.19 -7.50 21.04
CA LYS A 118 -4.51 -6.34 20.44
C LYS A 118 -3.07 -6.68 20.04
N ASP A 119 -2.31 -7.32 20.93
CA ASP A 119 -0.91 -7.64 20.69
C ASP A 119 -0.76 -8.79 19.70
N LEU A 120 -1.67 -9.77 19.74
CA LEU A 120 -1.74 -10.84 18.76
C LEU A 120 -2.08 -10.31 17.36
N SER A 121 -3.05 -9.38 17.24
CA SER A 121 -3.34 -8.69 15.98
C SER A 121 -2.13 -7.93 15.44
N ALA A 122 -1.44 -7.18 16.30
CA ALA A 122 -0.27 -6.39 15.94
C ALA A 122 0.92 -7.29 15.52
N LYS A 123 1.14 -8.39 16.24
CA LYS A 123 2.15 -9.41 15.94
C LYS A 123 1.89 -10.04 14.57
N LEU A 124 0.70 -10.59 14.35
CA LEU A 124 0.35 -11.26 13.09
C LEU A 124 0.51 -10.34 11.89
N VAL A 125 -0.03 -9.12 11.96
CA VAL A 125 -0.01 -8.22 10.81
C VAL A 125 1.39 -7.73 10.48
N THR A 126 2.24 -7.57 11.50
CA THR A 126 3.65 -7.17 11.32
C THR A 126 4.47 -8.32 10.73
N LEU A 127 4.28 -9.54 11.24
CA LEU A 127 4.91 -10.75 10.70
C LEU A 127 4.51 -11.01 9.25
N LEU A 128 3.22 -10.91 8.90
CA LEU A 128 2.76 -11.02 7.51
C LEU A 128 3.39 -9.96 6.61
N ALA A 129 3.49 -8.71 7.08
CA ALA A 129 4.10 -7.63 6.30
C ALA A 129 5.61 -7.87 6.07
N LEU A 130 6.32 -8.39 7.06
CA LEU A 130 7.75 -8.69 6.98
C LEU A 130 8.04 -9.92 6.12
N ALA A 131 7.33 -11.02 6.37
CA ALA A 131 7.58 -12.30 5.71
C ALA A 131 7.16 -12.29 4.23
N THR A 132 6.04 -11.64 3.91
CA THR A 132 5.48 -11.68 2.55
C THR A 132 5.95 -10.50 1.69
N GLY A 133 6.35 -9.37 2.29
CA GLY A 133 6.74 -8.15 1.56
C GLY A 133 5.62 -7.50 0.74
N HIS A 134 4.38 -7.97 0.87
CA HIS A 134 3.24 -7.46 0.11
C HIS A 134 2.73 -6.11 0.62
N ARG A 135 1.91 -5.44 -0.20
CA ARG A 135 1.27 -4.18 0.19
C ARG A 135 0.21 -4.41 1.26
N LEU A 136 0.03 -3.44 2.15
CA LEU A 136 -1.03 -3.48 3.17
C LEU A 136 -2.44 -3.71 2.61
N GLN A 137 -2.71 -3.27 1.37
CA GLN A 137 -3.98 -3.56 0.70
C GLN A 137 -4.17 -5.07 0.51
N THR A 138 -3.14 -5.79 0.09
CA THR A 138 -3.16 -7.25 -0.08
C THR A 138 -3.43 -7.94 1.26
N ILE A 139 -2.72 -7.55 2.31
CA ILE A 139 -2.87 -8.11 3.67
C ILE A 139 -4.28 -7.84 4.22
N GLN A 140 -4.83 -6.64 3.97
CA GLN A 140 -6.17 -6.25 4.42
C GLN A 140 -7.31 -6.98 3.69
N LEU A 141 -7.04 -7.52 2.50
CA LEU A 141 -8.02 -8.24 1.68
C LEU A 141 -7.99 -9.77 1.90
N ILE A 142 -7.19 -10.25 2.85
CA ILE A 142 -7.20 -11.68 3.20
C ILE A 142 -8.59 -12.04 3.76
N LYS A 143 -9.21 -13.06 3.16
CA LYS A 143 -10.48 -13.65 3.58
C LYS A 143 -10.25 -15.01 4.21
N LEU A 144 -11.01 -15.34 5.24
CA LEU A 144 -10.92 -16.62 5.95
C LEU A 144 -11.24 -17.79 5.02
N THR A 145 -12.25 -17.63 4.16
CA THR A 145 -12.66 -18.62 3.15
C THR A 145 -11.55 -19.01 2.17
N ASN A 146 -10.58 -18.13 1.96
CA ASN A 146 -9.46 -18.34 1.04
C ASN A 146 -8.20 -18.90 1.73
N ILE A 147 -8.25 -19.19 3.04
CA ILE A 147 -7.07 -19.68 3.77
C ILE A 147 -7.01 -21.20 3.67
N HIS A 148 -6.07 -21.70 2.88
CA HIS A 148 -5.82 -23.13 2.73
C HIS A 148 -4.60 -23.54 3.56
N THR A 149 -4.82 -24.40 4.55
CA THR A 149 -3.76 -24.90 5.43
C THR A 149 -3.29 -26.27 4.96
N SER A 150 -1.97 -26.48 4.92
CA SER A 150 -1.32 -27.76 4.63
C SER A 150 -0.24 -28.06 5.67
N PRO A 151 0.32 -29.29 5.71
CA PRO A 151 1.46 -29.60 6.56
C PRO A 151 2.68 -28.70 6.30
N GLN A 152 2.89 -28.28 5.05
CA GLN A 152 4.03 -27.48 4.61
C GLN A 152 3.86 -25.98 4.93
N GLY A 153 2.63 -25.50 5.09
CA GLY A 153 2.37 -24.08 5.35
C GLY A 153 0.93 -23.67 5.06
N ILE A 154 0.76 -22.40 4.71
CA ILE A 154 -0.54 -21.79 4.43
C ILE A 154 -0.48 -21.08 3.08
N GLN A 155 -1.49 -21.33 2.25
CA GLN A 155 -1.68 -20.68 0.97
C GLN A 155 -2.93 -19.80 1.02
N ILE A 156 -2.81 -18.54 0.57
CA ILE A 156 -3.91 -17.57 0.61
C ILE A 156 -4.02 -16.83 -0.73
N PRO A 157 -4.92 -17.27 -1.63
CA PRO A 157 -5.26 -16.53 -2.83
C PRO A 157 -6.00 -15.22 -2.50
N ILE A 158 -5.57 -14.12 -3.13
CA ILE A 158 -6.24 -12.83 -2.99
C ILE A 158 -7.18 -12.65 -4.19
N THR A 159 -8.46 -12.93 -3.98
CA THR A 159 -9.46 -12.93 -5.07
C THR A 159 -9.99 -11.53 -5.39
N ASP A 160 -9.93 -10.60 -4.43
CA ASP A 160 -10.37 -9.22 -4.65
C ASP A 160 -9.39 -8.43 -5.54
N PRO A 161 -9.90 -7.58 -6.45
CA PRO A 161 -9.07 -6.77 -7.31
C PRO A 161 -8.25 -5.75 -6.50
N ILE A 162 -6.95 -5.70 -6.77
CA ILE A 162 -6.02 -4.73 -6.23
C ILE A 162 -5.50 -3.81 -7.32
N LYS A 163 -4.79 -2.74 -6.95
CA LYS A 163 -4.26 -1.76 -7.92
C LYS A 163 -3.39 -2.37 -9.03
N THR A 164 -2.76 -3.53 -8.78
CA THR A 164 -1.91 -4.22 -9.76
C THR A 164 -2.62 -5.32 -10.54
N SER A 165 -3.88 -5.61 -10.22
CA SER A 165 -4.71 -6.52 -10.99
C SER A 165 -4.96 -5.94 -12.39
N GLY A 166 -5.07 -6.81 -13.38
CA GLY A 166 -5.34 -6.43 -14.75
C GLY A 166 -5.72 -7.66 -15.57
N THR A 167 -6.24 -7.42 -16.77
CA THR A 167 -6.59 -8.49 -17.72
C THR A 167 -5.37 -9.38 -17.98
N ASN A 168 -5.56 -10.70 -17.94
CA ASN A 168 -4.52 -11.72 -18.12
C ASN A 168 -3.36 -11.65 -17.11
N ARG A 169 -3.57 -11.04 -15.93
CA ARG A 169 -2.61 -11.12 -14.81
C ARG A 169 -3.11 -12.04 -13.73
N SER A 170 -2.22 -12.87 -13.22
CA SER A 170 -2.49 -13.68 -12.04
C SER A 170 -2.71 -12.77 -10.83
N GLN A 171 -3.70 -13.13 -10.01
CA GLN A 171 -3.86 -12.48 -8.72
C GLN A 171 -2.79 -13.00 -7.76
N PRO A 172 -2.30 -12.17 -6.83
CA PRO A 172 -1.28 -12.60 -5.89
C PRO A 172 -1.81 -13.71 -4.98
N CYS A 173 -0.93 -14.66 -4.68
CA CYS A 173 -1.17 -15.74 -3.75
C CYS A 173 -0.08 -15.68 -2.67
N LEU A 174 -0.48 -15.51 -1.41
CA LEU A 174 0.48 -15.50 -0.30
C LEU A 174 0.84 -16.95 0.04
N GLN A 175 2.14 -17.24 0.01
CA GLN A 175 2.69 -18.52 0.44
C GLN A 175 3.40 -18.29 1.77
N ILE A 176 2.91 -18.94 2.82
CA ILE A 176 3.42 -18.78 4.18
C ILE A 176 3.95 -20.14 4.64
N PRO A 177 5.25 -20.42 4.51
CA PRO A 177 5.82 -21.67 4.99
C PRO A 177 5.73 -21.73 6.52
N ARG A 178 5.65 -22.95 7.05
CA ARG A 178 5.74 -23.16 8.49
C ARG A 178 7.19 -22.98 8.93
N PHE A 179 7.40 -22.16 9.97
CA PHE A 179 8.73 -21.86 10.48
C PHE A 179 8.95 -22.61 11.81
N ALA A 180 9.64 -23.74 11.74
CA ALA A 180 9.81 -24.66 12.87
C ALA A 180 10.98 -24.26 13.78
N GLU A 181 11.97 -23.57 13.20
CA GLU A 181 13.21 -23.14 13.86
C GLU A 181 12.94 -22.11 14.95
N ASN A 182 11.91 -21.26 14.77
CA ASN A 182 11.47 -20.34 15.80
C ASN A 182 9.94 -20.19 15.82
N PRO A 183 9.25 -20.98 16.65
CA PRO A 183 7.79 -20.94 16.75
C PRO A 183 7.23 -19.56 17.14
N LEU A 184 7.98 -18.74 17.88
CA LEU A 184 7.54 -17.40 18.30
C LEU A 184 7.42 -16.42 17.13
N LEU A 185 8.17 -16.65 16.05
CA LEU A 185 8.15 -15.88 14.81
C LEU A 185 7.35 -16.56 13.68
N CYS A 186 6.78 -17.74 13.93
CA CYS A 186 6.07 -18.49 12.92
C CYS A 186 4.75 -17.79 12.53
N VAL A 187 4.72 -17.27 11.30
CA VAL A 187 3.55 -16.57 10.74
C VAL A 187 2.36 -17.52 10.61
N ALA A 188 2.60 -18.76 10.16
CA ALA A 188 1.54 -19.77 10.01
C ALA A 188 0.87 -20.11 11.35
N THR A 189 1.66 -20.39 12.39
CA THR A 189 1.13 -20.66 13.74
C THR A 189 0.38 -19.45 14.29
N THR A 190 0.98 -18.26 14.19
CA THR A 190 0.34 -17.02 14.67
C THR A 190 -0.98 -16.72 13.95
N LEU A 191 -1.07 -17.04 12.65
CA LEU A 191 -2.28 -16.88 11.87
C LEU A 191 -3.38 -17.82 12.37
N ILE A 192 -3.06 -19.10 12.58
CA ILE A 192 -4.03 -20.10 13.10
C ILE A 192 -4.51 -19.70 14.49
N ASP A 193 -3.60 -19.35 15.40
CA ASP A 193 -3.94 -18.94 16.77
C ASP A 193 -4.85 -17.71 16.78
N TYR A 194 -4.60 -16.76 15.88
CA TYR A 194 -5.42 -15.57 15.74
C TYR A 194 -6.82 -15.88 15.16
N ILE A 195 -6.93 -16.82 14.21
CA ILE A 195 -8.24 -17.26 13.71
C ILE A 195 -9.05 -17.86 14.86
N GLU A 196 -8.47 -18.75 15.64
CA GLU A 196 -9.15 -19.37 16.79
C GLU A 196 -9.53 -18.33 17.86
N ALA A 197 -8.61 -17.42 18.23
CA ALA A 197 -8.88 -16.37 19.20
C ALA A 197 -9.98 -15.39 18.75
N THR A 198 -10.15 -15.18 17.44
CA THR A 198 -11.18 -14.27 16.89
C THR A 198 -12.49 -14.95 16.53
N LYS A 199 -12.51 -16.27 16.39
CA LYS A 199 -13.70 -17.07 16.05
C LYS A 199 -14.95 -16.72 16.87
N PRO A 200 -14.92 -16.62 18.22
CA PRO A 200 -16.11 -16.30 19.00
C PRO A 200 -16.53 -14.81 18.92
N LEU A 201 -15.71 -13.95 18.33
CA LEU A 201 -15.93 -12.50 18.28
C LEU A 201 -16.54 -12.03 16.97
N ARG A 202 -16.57 -12.91 15.95
CA ARG A 202 -17.00 -12.60 14.59
C ARG A 202 -18.51 -12.70 14.44
N THR A 203 -19.07 -11.81 13.64
CA THR A 203 -20.45 -11.92 13.18
C THR A 203 -20.53 -12.77 11.89
N PRO A 204 -21.71 -13.35 11.56
CA PRO A 204 -21.85 -14.28 10.43
C PRO A 204 -21.39 -13.75 9.07
N ASN A 205 -21.32 -12.42 8.88
CA ASN A 205 -20.95 -11.78 7.62
C ASN A 205 -19.51 -11.22 7.60
N GLN A 206 -18.65 -11.64 8.53
CA GLN A 206 -17.26 -11.17 8.64
C GLN A 206 -16.24 -12.18 8.13
N ASP A 207 -16.01 -12.17 6.81
CA ASP A 207 -15.06 -13.04 6.15
C ASP A 207 -13.61 -12.50 6.16
N TYR A 208 -13.41 -11.19 6.33
CA TYR A 208 -12.05 -10.64 6.37
C TYR A 208 -11.27 -11.10 7.60
N LEU A 209 -9.99 -11.47 7.41
CA LEU A 209 -9.12 -11.98 8.48
C LEU A 209 -8.99 -10.97 9.62
N PHE A 210 -8.71 -9.69 9.34
CA PHE A 210 -8.47 -8.72 10.40
C PHE A 210 -9.77 -8.07 10.90
N ILE A 211 -10.01 -8.13 12.21
CA ILE A 211 -11.08 -7.44 12.91
C ILE A 211 -10.51 -6.52 13.98
N THR A 212 -11.24 -5.45 14.35
CA THR A 212 -10.84 -4.58 15.45
C THR A 212 -10.81 -5.35 16.76
N PHE A 213 -9.88 -5.03 17.66
CA PHE A 213 -9.75 -5.70 18.96
C PHE A 213 -10.62 -5.08 20.08
N LYS A 214 -11.49 -4.12 19.75
CA LYS A 214 -12.48 -3.52 20.67
C LYS A 214 -13.88 -3.68 20.10
N LYS A 215 -14.89 -3.79 20.99
CA LYS A 215 -16.32 -3.77 20.63
C LYS A 215 -16.72 -2.40 20.04
N PRO A 216 -17.62 -2.37 19.04
CA PRO A 216 -18.05 -3.51 18.23
C PRO A 216 -16.90 -4.04 17.36
N TYR A 217 -16.71 -5.37 17.34
CA TYR A 217 -15.65 -6.01 16.57
C TYR A 217 -15.98 -5.94 15.07
N LYS A 218 -15.41 -4.97 14.37
CA LYS A 218 -15.66 -4.68 12.94
C LYS A 218 -14.45 -5.08 12.10
N THR A 219 -14.63 -5.25 10.79
CA THR A 219 -13.51 -5.45 9.87
C THR A 219 -12.48 -4.33 10.02
N ALA A 220 -11.21 -4.68 10.20
CA ALA A 220 -10.15 -3.71 10.35
C ALA A 220 -9.88 -3.02 9.00
N THR A 221 -9.90 -1.69 9.01
CA THR A 221 -9.57 -0.91 7.81
C THR A 221 -8.06 -0.94 7.56
N LYS A 222 -7.66 -0.61 6.33
CA LYS A 222 -6.24 -0.42 5.97
C LYS A 222 -5.54 0.58 6.90
N GLN A 223 -6.24 1.63 7.35
CA GLN A 223 -5.74 2.63 8.27
C GLN A 223 -5.50 2.06 9.66
N SER A 224 -6.40 1.21 10.17
CA SER A 224 -6.22 0.51 11.45
C SER A 224 -5.02 -0.41 11.41
N ILE A 225 -4.92 -1.27 10.40
CA ILE A 225 -3.77 -2.16 10.19
C ILE A 225 -2.46 -1.36 10.11
N SER A 226 -2.46 -0.29 9.31
CA SER A 226 -1.32 0.61 9.18
C SER A 226 -0.91 1.24 10.52
N ARG A 227 -1.86 1.57 11.39
CA ARG A 227 -1.61 2.11 12.72
C ARG A 227 -1.02 1.06 13.66
N TRP A 228 -1.53 -0.17 13.62
CA TRP A 228 -1.01 -1.27 14.45
C TRP A 228 0.46 -1.52 14.14
N ILE A 229 0.78 -1.65 12.85
CA ILE A 229 2.15 -1.81 12.39
C ILE A 229 3.04 -0.64 12.83
N LYS A 230 2.59 0.61 12.65
CA LYS A 230 3.37 1.79 13.06
C LYS A 230 3.64 1.76 14.58
N ASN A 231 2.63 1.40 15.37
CA ASN A 231 2.79 1.28 16.82
C ASN A 231 3.77 0.15 17.19
N THR A 232 3.71 -1.00 16.51
CA THR A 232 4.68 -2.10 16.72
C THR A 232 6.11 -1.63 16.48
N LEU A 233 6.36 -0.89 15.40
CA LEU A 233 7.70 -0.33 15.13
C LEU A 233 8.17 0.65 16.21
N LEU A 234 7.27 1.54 16.65
CA LEU A 234 7.58 2.51 17.71
C LEU A 234 7.95 1.79 19.00
N THR A 235 7.17 0.80 19.41
CA THR A 235 7.44 0.03 20.62
C THR A 235 8.71 -0.82 20.52
N ALA A 236 9.06 -1.28 19.30
CA ALA A 236 10.32 -1.96 19.04
C ALA A 236 11.55 -1.01 19.07
N GLY A 237 11.34 0.30 19.23
CA GLY A 237 12.42 1.29 19.32
C GLY A 237 12.82 1.94 17.99
N LEU A 238 12.02 1.77 16.93
CA LEU A 238 12.28 2.42 15.63
C LEU A 238 11.58 3.78 15.54
N ASP A 239 12.32 4.81 15.09
CA ASP A 239 11.74 6.13 14.85
C ASP A 239 10.81 6.14 13.63
N THR A 240 9.51 6.15 13.87
CA THR A 240 8.50 6.18 12.80
C THR A 240 8.13 7.59 12.30
N ASN A 241 8.79 8.65 12.80
CA ASN A 241 8.68 9.98 12.20
C ASN A 241 9.40 10.02 10.84
N GLY A 242 10.45 9.20 10.68
CA GLY A 242 11.06 8.88 9.40
C GLY A 242 10.22 7.88 8.58
N PHE A 243 9.91 6.70 9.13
CA PHE A 243 9.45 5.56 8.33
C PHE A 243 7.92 5.42 8.21
N LYS A 244 7.40 5.55 6.98
CA LYS A 244 5.98 5.27 6.67
C LYS A 244 5.71 3.75 6.55
N PRO A 245 4.49 3.28 6.82
CA PRO A 245 4.04 1.89 6.63
C PRO A 245 4.30 1.25 5.25
N HIS A 246 4.68 2.04 4.23
CA HIS A 246 5.12 1.53 2.93
C HIS A 246 6.60 1.11 2.87
N SER A 247 7.41 1.44 3.88
CA SER A 247 8.83 1.09 3.95
C SER A 247 9.08 -0.40 4.22
N PHE A 248 8.09 -1.14 4.70
CA PHE A 248 8.21 -2.57 5.03
C PHE A 248 8.68 -3.41 3.86
N ARG A 249 8.10 -3.17 2.68
CA ARG A 249 8.51 -3.84 1.45
C ARG A 249 9.99 -3.56 1.17
N HIS A 250 10.41 -2.30 1.28
CA HIS A 250 11.81 -1.94 1.02
C HIS A 250 12.76 -2.53 2.06
N ALA A 251 12.38 -2.56 3.34
CA ALA A 251 13.17 -3.16 4.42
C ALA A 251 13.28 -4.69 4.26
N SER A 252 12.17 -5.38 3.99
CA SER A 252 12.13 -6.83 3.76
C SER A 252 12.95 -7.23 2.51
N THR A 253 12.72 -6.57 1.37
CA THR A 253 13.50 -6.83 0.15
C THR A 253 14.99 -6.51 0.35
N SER A 254 15.32 -5.42 1.06
CA SER A 254 16.71 -5.06 1.34
C SER A 254 17.38 -6.08 2.26
N ALA A 255 16.70 -6.58 3.28
CA ALA A 255 17.23 -7.62 4.16
C ALA A 255 17.41 -8.95 3.42
N ALA A 256 16.43 -9.36 2.62
CA ALA A 256 16.54 -10.55 1.77
C ALA A 256 17.77 -10.48 0.84
N TYR A 257 17.98 -9.33 0.20
CA TYR A 257 19.16 -9.09 -0.63
C TYR A 257 20.48 -9.13 0.17
N ARG A 258 20.52 -8.51 1.37
CA ARG A 258 21.70 -8.59 2.26
C ARG A 258 22.03 -10.02 2.69
N HIS A 259 21.02 -10.88 2.82
CA HIS A 259 21.18 -12.31 3.15
C HIS A 259 21.39 -13.20 1.90
N GLY A 260 21.74 -12.63 0.76
CA GLY A 260 22.17 -13.38 -0.42
C GLY A 260 21.03 -14.01 -1.23
N LEU A 261 19.77 -13.66 -0.97
CA LEU A 261 18.68 -14.08 -1.83
C LEU A 261 18.76 -13.34 -3.17
N SER A 262 18.82 -14.10 -4.27
CA SER A 262 18.93 -13.54 -5.62
C SER A 262 17.76 -12.60 -5.95
N LEU A 263 18.02 -11.59 -6.78
CA LEU A 263 16.98 -10.63 -7.20
C LEU A 263 15.77 -11.33 -7.83
N SER A 264 15.98 -12.44 -8.54
CA SER A 264 14.90 -13.26 -9.12
C SER A 264 13.96 -13.85 -8.06
N ASN A 265 14.49 -14.28 -6.91
CA ASN A 265 13.69 -14.82 -5.80
C ASN A 265 12.99 -13.73 -5.00
N THR A 266 13.57 -12.52 -4.95
CA THR A 266 12.94 -11.36 -4.29
C THR A 266 11.85 -10.69 -5.14
N LEU A 267 11.90 -10.88 -6.47
CA LEU A 267 10.95 -10.33 -7.45
C LEU A 267 9.82 -11.30 -7.83
N SER A 268 9.93 -12.59 -7.49
CA SER A 268 8.81 -13.54 -7.59
C SER A 268 7.83 -13.43 -6.41
N SER A 269 8.26 -12.84 -5.28
CA SER A 269 7.42 -12.61 -4.10
C SER A 269 6.69 -11.25 -4.01
N PRO A 270 6.60 -10.43 -5.08
CA PRO A 270 5.55 -9.41 -5.17
C PRO A 270 4.89 -9.43 -6.56
N GLY A 271 4.00 -10.39 -6.78
CA GLY A 271 2.91 -10.29 -7.77
C GLY A 271 3.34 -10.47 -9.22
N SER A 272 3.68 -11.70 -9.59
CA SER A 272 3.38 -12.24 -10.93
C SER A 272 1.89 -12.54 -11.06
#